data_AF-A0A9W7ZR59-F1
#
_entry.id   AF-A0A9W7ZR59-F1
#
_cell.length_a   1.000
_cell.length_b   1.000
_cell.length_c   1.000
_cell.angle_alpha   90.00
_cell.angle_beta   90.00
_cell.angle_gamma   90.00
#
_symmetry.space_group_name_H-M   'P 1'
#
loop_
_entity.id
_entity.type
_entity.pdbx_description
1 polymer ?
#
loop_
_entity_poly.entity_id
_entity_poly.type
_entity_poly.pdbx_seq_one_letter_code
_entity_poly.pdbx_strand_id
1 'polypeptide(L)'
;KFEAWIAELARTNDVTIQYKQQYKADNLTKLEGSPWWAAMGRVGQSLSIEHDADIFSGATDSRWVRCLGIPCLGVSPMRNLPVLLHDHNEYVTVNGYLEGIRYYEQLIEELANVAA
;
A
#
# COMPACT_ATOMS: atom_id res chain seq x y z
N LYS A 1 12.72 19.91 4.11
CA LYS A 1 14.19 19.78 4.24
C LYS A 1 14.84 19.40 2.91
N PHE A 2 14.44 18.28 2.27
CA PHE A 2 14.96 17.86 0.96
C PHE A 2 14.68 18.87 -0.18
N GLU A 3 13.42 19.32 -0.35
CA GLU A 3 13.06 20.28 -1.41
C GLU A 3 13.85 21.60 -1.29
N ALA A 4 14.02 22.10 -0.06
CA ALA A 4 14.82 23.30 0.21
C ALA A 4 16.30 23.09 -0.13
N TRP A 5 16.84 21.90 0.16
CA TRP A 5 18.22 21.55 -0.20
C TRP A 5 18.43 21.47 -1.71
N ILE A 6 17.49 20.85 -2.45
CA ILE A 6 17.52 20.81 -3.92
C ILE A 6 17.45 22.22 -4.50
N ALA A 7 16.56 23.08 -3.99
CA ALA A 7 16.46 24.48 -4.41
C ALA A 7 17.76 25.26 -4.21
N GLU A 8 18.43 25.06 -3.07
CA GLU A 8 19.71 25.70 -2.77
C GLU A 8 20.85 25.20 -3.67
N LEU A 9 20.88 23.89 -3.95
CA LEU A 9 21.85 23.29 -4.87
C LEU A 9 21.72 23.88 -6.27
N ALA A 10 20.49 24.02 -6.76
CA ALA A 10 20.22 24.61 -8.08
C ALA A 10 20.64 26.08 -8.16
N ARG A 11 20.29 26.86 -7.12
CA ARG A 11 20.70 28.26 -6.99
C ARG A 11 22.22 28.44 -6.98
N THR A 12 22.94 27.58 -6.27
CA THR A 12 24.41 27.67 -6.12
C THR A 12 25.15 27.28 -7.40
N ASN A 13 24.52 26.47 -8.27
CA ASN A 13 25.11 26.00 -9.53
C ASN A 13 24.54 26.71 -10.78
N ASP A 14 23.74 27.77 -10.61
CA ASP A 14 23.09 28.51 -11.70
C ASP A 14 22.29 27.61 -12.67
N VAL A 15 21.51 26.67 -12.10
CA VAL A 15 20.62 25.79 -12.87
C VAL A 15 19.17 25.91 -12.39
N THR A 16 18.22 25.59 -13.26
CA THR A 16 16.78 25.60 -12.95
C THR A 16 16.27 24.20 -12.62
N ILE A 17 15.33 24.11 -11.69
CA ILE A 17 14.63 22.85 -11.37
C ILE A 17 13.26 22.84 -12.05
N GLN A 18 12.93 21.72 -12.68
CA GLN A 18 11.59 21.43 -13.16
C GLN A 18 11.16 20.06 -12.65
N TYR A 19 10.02 20.00 -11.95
CA TYR A 19 9.40 18.74 -11.57
C TYR A 19 8.45 18.30 -12.68
N LYS A 20 8.76 17.18 -13.36
CA LYS A 20 7.80 16.55 -14.29
C LYS A 20 6.61 15.94 -13.56
N GLN A 21 6.85 15.45 -12.35
CA GLN A 21 5.84 14.92 -11.46
C GLN A 21 6.29 15.18 -10.02
N GLN A 22 5.40 15.77 -9.22
CA GLN A 22 5.61 15.96 -7.79
C GLN A 22 4.39 15.40 -7.07
N TYR A 23 4.62 14.52 -6.10
CA TYR A 23 3.56 13.95 -5.28
C TYR A 23 3.82 14.31 -3.83
N LYS A 24 2.87 15.01 -3.23
CA LYS A 24 2.88 15.30 -1.81
C LYS A 24 1.85 14.36 -1.18
N ALA A 25 2.32 13.35 -0.47
CA ALA A 25 1.45 12.38 0.17
C ALA A 25 0.78 13.03 1.38
N ASP A 26 -0.48 13.45 1.24
CA ASP A 26 -1.32 13.97 2.33
C ASP A 26 -2.59 13.12 2.57
N ASN A 27 -2.79 12.10 1.75
CA ASN A 27 -4.03 11.35 1.62
C ASN A 27 -3.92 9.92 2.16
N LEU A 28 -3.41 9.71 3.38
CA LEU A 28 -3.34 8.39 4.00
C LEU A 28 -4.73 7.86 4.38
N THR A 29 -4.94 6.56 4.19
CA THR A 29 -6.16 5.89 4.64
C THR A 29 -6.12 5.72 6.16
N LYS A 30 -7.11 6.28 6.86
CA LYS A 30 -7.27 6.04 8.31
C LYS A 30 -7.86 4.65 8.54
N LEU A 31 -7.32 3.91 9.50
CA LEU A 31 -7.81 2.58 9.87
C LEU A 31 -8.89 2.64 10.95
N GLU A 32 -8.80 3.62 11.86
CA GLU A 32 -9.77 3.80 12.94
C GLU A 32 -11.18 4.05 12.37
N GLY A 33 -12.15 3.25 12.82
CA GLY A 33 -13.53 3.33 12.34
C GLY A 33 -13.74 2.88 10.89
N SER A 34 -12.71 2.36 10.20
CA SER A 34 -12.84 1.89 8.81
C SER A 34 -13.58 0.55 8.76
N PRO A 35 -14.78 0.48 8.14
CA PRO A 35 -15.51 -0.77 8.00
C PRO A 35 -14.75 -1.76 7.09
N TRP A 36 -13.98 -1.23 6.14
CA TRP A 36 -13.12 -2.01 5.23
C TRP A 36 -11.96 -2.67 5.98
N TRP A 37 -11.32 -1.94 6.89
CA TRP A 37 -10.26 -2.51 7.73
C TRP A 37 -10.81 -3.56 8.69
N ALA A 38 -11.99 -3.33 9.27
CA ALA A 38 -12.66 -4.31 10.12
C ALA A 38 -13.01 -5.60 9.34
N ALA A 39 -13.48 -5.47 8.10
CA ALA A 39 -13.76 -6.61 7.21
C ALA A 39 -12.49 -7.41 6.89
N MET A 40 -11.41 -6.73 6.51
CA MET A 40 -10.10 -7.38 6.36
C MET A 40 -9.70 -8.11 7.65
N GLY A 41 -9.86 -7.47 8.81
CA GLY A 41 -9.58 -8.08 10.12
C GLY A 41 -10.34 -9.40 10.37
N ARG A 42 -11.62 -9.49 9.99
CA ARG A 42 -12.41 -10.72 10.12
C ARG A 42 -11.88 -11.85 9.24
N VAL A 43 -11.48 -11.56 8.01
CA VAL A 43 -10.83 -12.53 7.11
C VAL A 43 -9.57 -13.08 7.76
N GLY A 44 -8.71 -12.18 8.28
CA GLY A 44 -7.48 -12.56 8.98
C GLY A 44 -7.76 -13.50 10.16
N GLN A 45 -8.73 -13.15 11.01
CA GLN A 45 -9.14 -13.99 12.15
C GLN A 45 -9.61 -15.38 11.69
N SER A 46 -10.45 -15.45 10.66
CA SER A 46 -11.00 -16.72 10.16
C SER A 46 -9.93 -17.66 9.59
N LEU A 47 -8.86 -17.09 9.04
CA LEU A 47 -7.73 -17.82 8.45
C LEU A 47 -6.53 -17.97 9.40
N SER A 48 -6.65 -17.49 10.65
CA SER A 48 -5.54 -17.44 11.61
C SER A 48 -4.31 -16.69 11.06
N ILE A 49 -4.55 -15.61 10.33
CA ILE A 49 -3.57 -14.69 9.76
C ILE A 49 -3.61 -13.37 10.53
N GLU A 50 -2.46 -12.96 11.05
CA GLU A 50 -2.27 -11.65 11.67
C GLU A 50 -1.96 -10.61 10.59
N HIS A 51 -2.65 -9.47 10.64
CA HIS A 51 -2.34 -8.33 9.78
C HIS A 51 -1.42 -7.36 10.50
N ASP A 52 -0.27 -7.12 9.91
CA ASP A 52 0.60 -6.01 10.28
C ASP A 52 0.30 -4.82 9.36
N ALA A 53 -0.17 -3.73 9.95
CA ALA A 53 -0.59 -2.55 9.20
C ALA A 53 0.55 -1.53 9.15
N ASP A 54 1.09 -1.30 7.96
CA ASP A 54 2.16 -0.32 7.74
C ASP A 54 1.91 0.52 6.49
N ILE A 55 2.62 1.65 6.38
CA ILE A 55 2.61 2.52 5.22
C ILE A 55 3.50 1.89 4.14
N PHE A 56 2.86 1.35 3.10
CA PHE A 56 3.57 0.86 1.94
C PHE A 56 4.28 2.02 1.21
N SER A 57 5.62 2.00 1.20
CA SER A 57 6.46 3.04 0.60
C SER A 57 6.49 2.98 -0.93
N GLY A 58 6.13 1.83 -1.51
CA GLY A 58 6.00 1.65 -2.95
C GLY A 58 4.82 2.43 -3.54
N ALA A 59 4.95 2.80 -4.82
CA ALA A 59 3.84 3.42 -5.54
C ALA A 59 2.87 2.34 -6.05
N THR A 60 1.59 2.49 -5.74
CA THR A 60 0.49 1.70 -6.30
C THR A 60 -0.57 2.63 -6.87
N ASP A 61 -1.52 2.08 -7.63
CA ASP A 61 -2.66 2.85 -8.18
C ASP A 61 -3.49 3.55 -7.09
N SER A 62 -3.45 3.04 -5.86
CA SER A 62 -4.09 3.62 -4.69
C SER A 62 -3.68 5.07 -4.43
N ARG A 63 -2.52 5.54 -4.92
CA ARG A 63 -2.15 6.96 -4.82
C ARG A 63 -3.13 7.88 -5.56
N TRP A 64 -3.62 7.43 -6.72
CA TRP A 64 -4.53 8.21 -7.56
C TRP A 64 -5.96 8.13 -7.01
N VAL A 65 -6.37 6.93 -6.57
CA VAL A 65 -7.68 6.71 -5.96
C VAL A 65 -7.82 7.52 -4.66
N ARG A 66 -6.79 7.56 -3.81
CA ARG A 66 -6.79 8.39 -2.59
C ARG A 66 -6.84 9.90 -2.91
N CYS A 67 -6.32 10.36 -4.06
CA CYS A 67 -6.48 11.75 -4.48
C CYS A 67 -7.95 12.12 -4.79
N LEU A 68 -8.81 11.14 -5.05
CA LEU A 68 -10.25 11.33 -5.23
C LEU A 68 -11.02 11.28 -3.89
N GLY A 69 -10.31 11.16 -2.75
CA GLY A 69 -10.93 11.04 -1.42
C GLY A 69 -11.43 9.64 -1.07
N ILE A 70 -11.13 8.63 -1.89
CA ILE A 70 -11.54 7.25 -1.65
C ILE A 70 -10.48 6.53 -0.81
N PRO A 71 -10.81 6.01 0.39
CA PRO A 71 -9.86 5.27 1.21
C PRO A 71 -9.44 3.99 0.50
N CYS A 72 -8.13 3.70 0.52
CA CYS A 72 -7.57 2.49 -0.10
C CYS A 72 -6.79 1.68 0.93
N LEU A 73 -7.07 0.39 0.99
CA LEU A 73 -6.30 -0.59 1.76
C LEU A 73 -5.69 -1.58 0.78
N GLY A 74 -4.44 -1.96 1.03
CA GLY A 74 -3.73 -2.97 0.26
C GLY A 74 -3.20 -4.03 1.20
N VAL A 75 -3.13 -5.26 0.70
CA VAL A 75 -2.51 -6.39 1.40
C VAL A 75 -1.73 -7.18 0.37
N SER A 76 -0.59 -7.73 0.77
CA SER A 76 0.17 -8.66 -0.03
C SER A 76 0.12 -10.04 0.64
N PRO A 77 -0.21 -11.12 -0.08
CA PRO A 77 -0.14 -12.47 0.46
C PRO A 77 1.31 -12.97 0.59
N MET A 78 2.31 -12.17 0.17
CA MET A 78 3.73 -12.48 0.28
C MET A 78 4.24 -12.28 1.71
N ARG A 79 3.82 -13.16 2.63
CA ARG A 79 4.24 -13.16 4.03
C ARG A 79 5.42 -14.10 4.28
N ASN A 80 6.21 -13.81 5.31
CA ASN A 80 7.40 -14.58 5.71
C ASN A 80 8.49 -14.69 4.62
N LEU A 81 8.56 -13.70 3.74
CA LEU A 81 9.59 -13.58 2.71
C LEU A 81 10.45 -12.34 2.96
N PRO A 82 11.73 -12.35 2.57
CA PRO A 82 12.53 -11.13 2.54
C PRO A 82 11.88 -10.09 1.62
N VAL A 83 12.05 -8.81 1.95
CA VAL A 83 11.59 -7.70 1.11
C VAL A 83 12.49 -7.61 -0.13
N LEU A 84 12.05 -8.21 -1.23
CA LEU A 84 12.79 -8.29 -2.50
C LEU A 84 12.04 -7.61 -3.66
N LEU A 85 11.13 -6.67 -3.37
CA LEU A 85 10.36 -5.99 -4.42
C LEU A 85 11.33 -5.27 -5.37
N HIS A 86 11.23 -5.60 -6.67
CA HIS A 86 12.11 -5.12 -7.74
C HIS A 86 13.57 -5.61 -7.68
N ASP A 87 13.89 -6.59 -6.84
CA ASP A 87 15.22 -7.22 -6.84
C ASP A 87 15.29 -8.32 -7.92
N HIS A 88 16.51 -8.67 -8.34
CA HIS A 88 16.75 -9.63 -9.42
C HIS A 88 16.27 -11.07 -9.10
N ASN A 89 16.04 -11.35 -7.82
CA ASN A 89 15.62 -12.62 -7.27
C ASN A 89 14.27 -12.50 -6.53
N GLU A 90 13.44 -11.52 -6.87
CA GLU A 90 12.06 -11.44 -6.38
C GLU A 90 11.31 -12.76 -6.65
N TYR A 91 10.66 -13.31 -5.64
CA TYR A 91 9.93 -14.56 -5.75
C TYR A 91 8.73 -14.62 -4.81
N VAL A 92 7.81 -15.54 -5.13
CA VAL A 92 6.75 -16.01 -4.24
C VAL A 92 6.83 -17.52 -4.15
N THR A 93 6.46 -18.09 -2.99
CA THR A 93 6.35 -19.54 -2.86
C THR A 93 5.01 -20.02 -3.43
N VAL A 94 4.96 -21.25 -3.93
CA VAL A 94 3.71 -21.87 -4.40
C VAL A 94 2.65 -21.88 -3.28
N ASN A 95 3.06 -22.20 -2.05
CA ASN A 95 2.17 -22.19 -0.90
C ASN A 95 1.64 -20.79 -0.57
N GLY A 96 2.50 -19.77 -0.58
CA GLY A 96 2.08 -18.38 -0.34
C GLY A 96 1.14 -17.85 -1.43
N TYR A 97 1.38 -18.24 -2.68
CA TYR A 97 0.48 -17.91 -3.79
C TYR A 97 -0.92 -18.53 -3.60
N LEU A 98 -0.98 -19.83 -3.26
CA LEU A 98 -2.25 -20.53 -3.01
C LEU A 98 -2.96 -20.06 -1.73
N GLU A 99 -2.22 -19.71 -0.68
CA GLU A 99 -2.75 -19.06 0.53
C GLU A 99 -3.36 -17.70 0.19
N GLY A 100 -2.68 -16.92 -0.66
CA GLY A 100 -3.18 -15.64 -1.16
C GLY A 100 -4.49 -15.76 -1.93
N ILE A 101 -4.64 -16.77 -2.80
CA ILE A 101 -5.91 -17.01 -3.50
C ILE A 101 -7.04 -17.22 -2.49
N ARG A 102 -6.88 -18.13 -1.53
CA ARG A 102 -7.89 -18.41 -0.51
C ARG A 102 -8.23 -17.18 0.34
N TYR A 103 -7.22 -16.38 0.67
CA TYR A 103 -7.42 -15.13 1.40
C TYR A 103 -8.25 -14.14 0.59
N TYR A 104 -7.92 -13.94 -0.70
CA TYR A 104 -8.65 -13.01 -1.56
C TYR A 104 -10.09 -13.47 -1.86
N GLU A 105 -10.34 -14.77 -2.00
CA GLU A 105 -11.70 -15.30 -2.15
C GLU A 105 -12.59 -14.88 -0.98
N GLN A 106 -12.14 -15.11 0.25
CA GLN A 106 -12.88 -14.71 1.46
C GLN A 106 -12.93 -13.19 1.63
N LEU A 107 -11.85 -12.48 1.28
CA LEU A 107 -11.83 -11.03 1.36
C LEU A 107 -12.87 -10.38 0.44
N ILE A 108 -12.98 -10.85 -0.80
CA ILE A 108 -13.97 -10.33 -1.76
C ILE A 108 -15.39 -10.54 -1.22
N GLU A 109 -15.68 -11.73 -0.68
CA GLU A 109 -16.98 -12.04 -0.07
C GLU A 109 -17.27 -11.16 1.16
N GLU A 110 -16.32 -11.03 2.09
CA GLU A 110 -16.48 -10.20 3.29
C GLU A 110 -16.67 -8.71 2.95
N LEU A 111 -15.92 -8.19 1.97
CA LEU A 111 -16.04 -6.81 1.51
C LEU A 111 -17.38 -6.54 0.81
N ALA A 112 -17.88 -7.49 0.02
CA ALA A 112 -19.17 -7.37 -0.66
C ALA A 112 -20.36 -7.31 0.31
N ASN A 113 -20.18 -7.81 1.54
CA ASN A 113 -21.19 -7.81 2.60
C ASN A 113 -21.03 -6.67 3.62
N VAL A 114 -20.09 -5.74 3.42
CA VAL A 114 -20.00 -4.52 4.23
C VAL A 114 -21.19 -3.62 3.90
N ALA A 115 -21.96 -3.25 4.93
CA ALA A 115 -23.10 -2.35 4.76
C ALA A 115 -22.65 -0.98 4.22
N ALA A 116 -23.43 -0.44 3.27
CA ALA A 116 -23.24 0.89 2.69
C ALA A 116 -23.57 2.01 3.69
#